data_AF-A0A2I1HHL6-F1
#
_entry.id   AF-A0A2I1HHL6-F1
#
_cell.length_a   1.000
_cell.length_b   1.000
_cell.length_c   1.000
_cell.angle_alpha   90.00
_cell.angle_beta   90.00
_cell.angle_gamma   90.00
#
_symmetry.space_group_name_H-M   'P 1'
#
loop_
_entity.id
_entity.type
_entity.pdbx_description
1 polymer ?
#
loop_
_entity_poly.entity_id
_entity_poly.type
_entity_poly.pdbx_seq_one_letter_code
_entity_poly.pdbx_strand_id
1 'polypeptide(L)' 'MDGQKQYTIQNEWIKWIEEAIDKELLNYYEYNDFRNFQEIGTGGFGKVYRANLKNLEKCFALKSFFNLNI' A
#
# COMPACT_ATOMS: atom_id res chain seq x y z
N MET A 1 25.72 15.60 -14.45
CA MET A 1 24.66 16.22 -13.63
C MET A 1 23.39 15.41 -13.85
N ASP A 2 23.16 14.34 -13.07
CA ASP A 2 21.95 13.51 -13.19
C ASP A 2 21.50 12.86 -11.86
N GLY A 3 22.08 13.29 -10.73
CA GLY A 3 21.82 12.71 -9.41
C GLY A 3 20.72 13.40 -8.58
N GLN A 4 20.19 14.54 -9.04
CA GLN A 4 19.21 15.33 -8.28
C GLN A 4 17.75 15.12 -8.72
N LYS A 5 17.50 14.52 -9.90
CA LYS A 5 16.14 14.37 -10.42
C LYS A 5 15.31 13.32 -9.66
N GLN A 6 15.94 12.23 -9.25
CA GLN A 6 15.24 11.09 -8.62
C GLN A 6 14.75 11.40 -7.19
N TYR A 7 15.53 12.16 -6.41
CA TYR A 7 15.14 12.58 -5.05
C TYR A 7 13.95 13.56 -5.05
N THR A 8 13.84 14.43 -6.05
CA THR A 8 12.75 15.42 -6.12
C THR A 8 11.43 14.78 -6.55
N ILE A 9 11.46 13.81 -7.47
CA ILE A 9 10.26 13.11 -7.97
C ILE A 9 9.61 12.29 -6.85
N GLN A 10 10.41 11.61 -6.02
CA GLN A 10 9.89 10.83 -4.89
C GLN A 10 9.12 11.70 -3.89
N ASN A 11 9.58 12.94 -3.67
CA ASN A 11 8.96 13.87 -2.74
C ASN A 11 7.64 14.45 -3.25
N GLU A 12 7.47 14.67 -4.55
CA GLU A 12 6.21 15.19 -5.10
C GLU A 12 5.07 14.18 -5.01
N TRP A 13 5.32 12.90 -5.33
CA TRP A 13 4.30 11.86 -5.24
C TRP A 13 3.89 11.54 -3.81
N ILE A 14 4.86 11.51 -2.88
CA ILE A 14 4.56 11.33 -1.45
C ILE A 14 3.68 12.48 -0.97
N LYS A 15 4.04 13.73 -1.27
CA LYS A 15 3.24 14.90 -0.90
C LYS A 15 1.82 14.84 -1.47
N TRP A 16 1.66 14.41 -2.71
CA TRP A 16 0.35 14.24 -3.34
C TRP A 16 -0.52 13.22 -2.61
N ILE A 17 0.06 12.10 -2.16
CA ILE A 17 -0.64 11.08 -1.40
C ILE A 17 -1.02 11.62 -0.01
N GLU A 18 -0.09 12.29 0.68
CA GLU A 18 -0.33 12.93 1.98
C GLU A 18 -1.47 13.96 1.88
N GLU A 19 -1.44 14.85 0.90
CA GLU A 19 -2.51 15.82 0.67
C GLU A 19 -3.86 15.17 0.35
N ALA A 20 -3.86 14.03 -0.36
CA ALA A 20 -5.09 13.31 -0.67
C ALA A 20 -5.68 12.60 0.56
N ILE A 21 -4.83 12.14 1.48
CA ILE A 21 -5.25 11.62 2.79
C ILE A 21 -5.82 12.76 3.65
N ASP A 22 -5.12 13.89 3.74
CA ASP A 22 -5.53 15.07 4.52
C ASP A 22 -6.85 15.67 4.02
N LYS A 23 -7.08 15.63 2.70
CA LYS A 23 -8.34 16.07 2.06
C LYS A 23 -9.45 15.00 2.09
N GLU A 24 -9.23 13.89 2.78
CA GLU A 24 -10.16 12.76 2.91
C GLU A 24 -10.58 12.14 1.55
N LEU A 25 -9.76 12.32 0.51
CA LEU A 25 -9.96 11.72 -0.81
C LEU A 25 -9.51 10.25 -0.83
N LEU A 26 -8.60 9.88 0.07
CA LEU A 26 -8.13 8.51 0.28
C LEU A 26 -8.29 8.12 1.75
N ASN A 27 -8.89 6.96 1.99
CA ASN A 27 -8.91 6.37 3.32
C ASN A 27 -7.53 5.80 3.64
N TYR A 28 -6.97 6.21 4.77
CA TYR A 28 -5.74 5.65 5.32
C TYR A 28 -6.06 4.52 6.32
N TYR A 29 -5.36 3.41 6.19
CA TYR A 29 -5.44 2.27 7.11
C TYR A 29 -4.04 1.77 7.40
N GLU A 30 -3.74 1.55 8.68
CA GLU A 30 -2.51 0.90 9.10
C GLU A 30 -2.56 -0.59 8.74
N TYR A 31 -1.41 -1.20 8.47
CA TYR A 31 -1.36 -2.65 8.24
C TYR A 31 -1.95 -3.44 9.44
N ASN A 32 -1.73 -2.92 10.65
CA ASN A 32 -2.25 -3.49 11.89
C ASN A 32 -3.78 -3.32 12.06
N ASP A 33 -4.46 -2.55 11.21
CA ASP A 33 -5.93 -2.46 11.22
C ASP A 33 -6.59 -3.69 10.60
N PHE A 34 -5.80 -4.53 9.91
CA PHE A 34 -6.25 -5.77 9.33
C PHE A 34 -5.96 -6.97 10.24
N ARG A 35 -6.79 -8.00 10.13
CA ARG A 35 -6.64 -9.28 10.83
C ARG A 35 -7.07 -10.44 9.94
N ASN A 36 -6.84 -11.67 10.42
CA ASN A 36 -7.23 -12.91 9.74
C ASN A 36 -6.65 -13.04 8.33
N PHE A 37 -5.35 -12.76 8.20
CA PHE A 37 -4.64 -12.86 6.93
C PHE A 37 -4.61 -14.31 6.45
N GLN A 38 -5.11 -14.53 5.25
CA GLN A 38 -5.10 -15.82 4.56
C GLN A 38 -4.57 -15.60 3.14
N GLU A 39 -3.48 -16.26 2.77
CA GLU A 39 -3.00 -16.22 1.38
C GLU A 39 -4.07 -16.84 0.46
N ILE A 40 -4.46 -16.12 -0.58
CA ILE A 40 -5.45 -16.56 -1.57
C ILE A 40 -4.88 -16.62 -3.00
N GLY A 41 -3.62 -16.22 -3.18
CA GLY A 41 -2.94 -16.33 -4.45
C GLY A 41 -1.52 -15.80 -4.41
N THR A 42 -0.69 -16.30 -5.32
CA THR A 42 0.68 -15.86 -5.53
C THR A 42 0.93 -15.73 -7.04
N GLY A 43 1.62 -14.66 -7.43
CA GLY A 43 2.05 -14.42 -8.81
C GLY A 43 3.46 -13.84 -8.86
N GLY A 44 3.98 -13.57 -10.06
CA GLY A 44 5.38 -13.12 -10.25
C GLY A 44 5.76 -11.83 -9.50
N PHE A 45 4.77 -10.98 -9.20
CA PHE A 45 4.99 -9.69 -8.54
C PHE A 45 4.66 -9.69 -7.04
N GLY A 46 4.24 -10.80 -6.46
CA GLY A 46 3.92 -10.88 -5.03
C GLY A 46 2.77 -11.80 -4.67
N LYS A 47 2.29 -11.67 -3.44
CA LYS A 47 1.23 -12.49 -2.85
C LYS A 47 -0.01 -11.68 -2.55
N VAL A 48 -1.18 -12.29 -2.68
CA VAL A 48 -2.47 -11.71 -2.33
C VAL A 48 -3.02 -12.43 -1.11
N TYR A 49 -3.42 -11.65 -0.11
CA TYR A 49 -4.03 -12.10 1.13
C TYR A 49 -5.47 -11.61 1.22
N ARG A 50 -6.39 -12.48 1.59
CA ARG A 50 -7.66 -12.03 2.18
C ARG A 50 -7.38 -11.59 3.62
N ALA A 51 -7.94 -10.46 4.03
CA ALA A 51 -7.93 -10.01 5.43
C ALA A 51 -9.25 -9.31 5.78
N ASN A 52 -9.59 -9.27 7.06
CA ASN A 52 -10.71 -8.50 7.58
C ASN A 52 -10.19 -7.17 8.12
N LEU A 53 -10.87 -6.07 7.79
CA LEU A 53 -10.66 -4.80 8.50
C LEU A 53 -11.28 -4.91 9.89
N LYS A 54 -10.56 -4.47 10.93
CA LYS A 54 -11.10 -4.37 12.29
C LYS A 54 -12.36 -3.49 12.28
N ASN A 55 -13.32 -3.80 13.14
CA ASN A 55 -14.56 -3.04 13.36
C ASN A 55 -15.57 -2.97 12.20
N LEU A 56 -15.18 -3.28 10.95
CA LEU A 56 -16.08 -3.25 9.79
C LEU A 56 -16.61 -4.64 9.39
N GLU A 57 -16.05 -5.71 9.96
CA GLU A 57 -16.21 -7.14 9.61
C GLU A 57 -16.06 -7.50 8.11
N LYS A 58 -15.80 -6.50 7.27
CA LYS A 58 -15.66 -6.60 5.83
C LYS A 58 -14.32 -7.23 5.44
N CYS A 59 -14.36 -8.06 4.41
CA CYS A 59 -13.18 -8.70 3.83
C CYS A 59 -12.58 -7.84 2.71
N PHE A 60 -11.26 -7.79 2.65
CA PHE A 60 -10.46 -7.09 1.66
C PHE A 60 -9.38 -8.02 1.10
N ALA A 61 -8.90 -7.71 -0.12
CA ALA A 61 -7.73 -8.33 -0.71
C ALA A 61 -6.54 -7.38 -0.56
N LEU A 62 -5.49 -7.83 0.11
CA LEU A 62 -4.24 -7.11 0.34
C LEU A 62 -3.15 -7.75 -0.51
N LYS A 63 -2.55 -6.96 -1.42
CA LYS A 63 -1.43 -7.43 -2.23
C LYS A 63 -0.11 -6.97 -1.62
N SER A 64 0.72 -7.93 -1.25
CA SER A 64 2.13 -7.71 -0.93
C SER A 64 2.94 -7.80 -2.21
N PHE A 65 3.98 -6.97 -2.33
CA PHE A 65 4.91 -6.99 -3.46
C PHE A 65 6.22 -7.64 -3.01
N PHE A 66 6.81 -8.48 -3.86
CA PHE A 66 8.18 -8.92 -3.61
C PHE A 66 9.11 -7.72 -3.76
N ASN A 67 10.14 -7.66 -2.91
CA ASN A 67 11.18 -6.67 -3.13
C ASN A 67 11.97 -7.07 -4.38
N LEU A 68 11.55 -6.54 -5.52
CA LEU A 68 12.21 -6.68 -6.80
C LEU A 68 13.34 -5.65 -6.83
N ASN A 69 14.37 -5.85 -6.02
CA ASN A 69 15.66 -5.19 -6.23
C ASN A 69 16.22 -5.74 -7.56
N ILE A 70 15.75 -5.19 -8.68
CA ILE A 70 16.29 -5.43 -10.03
C ILE A 70 17.29 -4.32 -10.32
#